data_AF-A0A9E5KGY4-F1
#
_entry.id   AF-A0A9E5KGY4-F1
#
_cell.length_a   1.000
_cell.length_b   1.000
_cell.length_c   1.000
_cell.angle_alpha   90.00
_cell.angle_beta   90.00
_cell.angle_gamma   90.00
#
_symmetry.space_group_name_H-M   'P 1'
#
loop_
_entity.id
_entity.type
_entity.pdbx_description
1 polymer ?
#
loop_
_entity_poly.entity_id
_entity_poly.type
_entity_poly.pdbx_seq_one_letter_code
_entity_poly.pdbx_strand_id
1 'polypeptide(L)'
;MKNLLFILFLLPCFLSVAQTQSFDDMSDVISYMDGKKFYNAENEMLISYQYLSNYNTYGIHVKNASGATFDFINVDVSTYGSFADLFGMSPETGSNFGFRLYKGKLIVGRGEPGEQTFYLK
;
A
#
# COMPACT_ATOMS: atom_id res chain seq x y z
N MET A 1 55.24 -14.75 -26.33
CA MET A 1 53.97 -14.33 -26.95
C MET A 1 52.82 -14.89 -26.13
N LYS A 2 51.86 -14.03 -25.80
CA LYS A 2 50.42 -14.22 -25.48
C LYS A 2 49.97 -15.67 -25.19
N ASN A 3 49.28 -15.97 -24.09
CA ASN A 3 47.83 -15.73 -23.94
C ASN A 3 47.48 -15.74 -22.43
N LEU A 4 47.13 -14.60 -21.85
CA LEU A 4 45.76 -14.08 -21.67
C LEU A 4 44.87 -14.91 -20.73
N LEU A 5 44.76 -14.38 -19.50
CA LEU A 5 43.62 -14.37 -18.58
C LEU A 5 42.52 -15.43 -18.78
N PHE A 6 42.47 -16.40 -17.86
CA PHE A 6 41.18 -16.97 -17.45
C PHE A 6 40.56 -16.05 -16.39
N ILE A 7 39.51 -15.35 -16.82
CA ILE A 7 38.66 -14.46 -16.03
C ILE A 7 37.97 -15.30 -14.96
N LEU A 8 38.37 -15.10 -13.70
CA LEU A 8 37.57 -15.49 -12.54
C LEU A 8 36.38 -14.53 -12.53
N PHE A 9 35.26 -14.98 -13.08
CA PHE A 9 33.98 -14.28 -13.03
C PHE A 9 33.48 -14.34 -11.57
N LEU A 10 34.06 -13.50 -10.71
CA LEU A 10 33.47 -13.10 -9.44
C LEU A 10 32.17 -12.39 -9.80
N LEU A 11 31.09 -13.15 -9.88
CA LEU A 11 29.74 -12.66 -9.79
C LEU A 11 29.59 -12.26 -8.31
N PRO A 12 29.64 -10.97 -7.93
CA PRO A 12 29.02 -10.62 -6.67
C PRO A 12 27.53 -10.93 -6.90
N CYS A 13 27.05 -12.03 -6.32
CA CYS A 13 25.66 -12.11 -5.94
C CYS A 13 25.42 -10.86 -5.11
N PHE A 14 24.90 -9.81 -5.74
CA PHE A 14 24.17 -8.76 -5.05
C PHE A 14 22.98 -9.47 -4.44
N LEU A 15 23.22 -10.13 -3.30
CA LEU A 15 22.20 -10.45 -2.32
C LEU A 15 21.71 -9.07 -1.89
N SER A 16 20.77 -8.51 -2.65
CA SER A 16 19.86 -7.52 -2.13
C SER A 16 19.19 -8.22 -0.96
N VAL A 17 19.76 -8.03 0.24
CA VAL A 17 19.07 -8.33 1.49
C VAL A 17 17.77 -7.57 1.33
N ALA A 18 16.67 -8.28 1.08
CA ALA A 18 15.36 -7.67 1.03
C ALA A 18 15.21 -7.05 2.42
N GLN A 19 15.47 -5.74 2.53
CA GLN A 19 15.21 -5.04 3.77
C GLN A 19 13.71 -5.20 3.99
N THR A 20 13.37 -6.01 4.99
CA THR A 20 12.03 -6.10 5.52
C THR A 20 11.70 -4.71 6.01
N GLN A 21 11.04 -3.91 5.17
CA GLN A 21 10.52 -2.62 5.55
C GLN A 21 9.56 -2.88 6.70
N SER A 22 9.89 -2.34 7.87
CA SER A 22 9.00 -2.27 9.02
C SER A 22 8.21 -0.96 8.93
N PHE A 23 6.97 -1.00 9.40
CA PHE A 23 6.21 0.15 9.81
C PHE A 23 6.35 0.21 11.33
N ASP A 24 7.20 1.09 11.80
CA ASP A 24 7.43 1.28 13.24
C ASP A 24 6.44 2.33 13.77
N ASP A 25 6.12 3.33 12.95
CA ASP A 25 5.12 4.36 13.28
C ASP A 25 4.23 4.76 12.09
N MET A 26 3.26 5.64 12.36
CA MET A 26 2.32 6.17 11.37
C MET A 26 3.04 6.93 10.24
N SER A 27 4.17 7.58 10.53
CA SER A 27 4.92 8.34 9.52
C SER A 27 5.55 7.42 8.47
N ASP A 28 6.00 6.23 8.86
CA ASP A 28 6.46 5.20 7.92
C ASP A 28 5.35 4.76 6.97
N VAL A 29 4.14 4.58 7.50
CA VAL A 29 2.96 4.17 6.73
C VAL A 29 2.58 5.26 5.74
N ILE A 30 2.49 6.52 6.19
CA ILE A 30 2.14 7.66 5.33
C ILE A 30 3.18 7.84 4.24
N SER A 31 4.47 7.86 4.60
CA SER A 31 5.59 7.97 3.67
C SER A 31 5.58 6.83 2.65
N TYR A 32 5.27 5.61 3.09
CA TYR A 32 5.11 4.48 2.19
C TYR A 32 3.88 4.64 1.28
N MET A 33 2.75 5.14 1.76
CA MET A 33 1.55 5.25 0.94
C MET A 33 1.57 6.45 -0.01
N ASP A 34 2.40 7.47 0.25
CA ASP A 34 2.45 8.69 -0.54
C ASP A 34 2.74 8.39 -2.03
N GLY A 35 1.88 8.96 -2.88
CA GLY A 35 1.86 8.75 -4.33
C GLY A 35 1.50 7.34 -4.81
N LYS A 36 1.31 6.35 -3.92
CA LYS A 36 1.05 4.96 -4.30
C LYS A 36 -0.43 4.69 -4.53
N LYS A 37 -0.71 3.80 -5.48
CA LYS A 37 -2.06 3.37 -5.86
C LYS A 37 -2.10 1.85 -5.90
N PHE A 38 -3.08 1.27 -5.22
CA PHE A 38 -3.28 -0.17 -5.17
C PHE A 38 -4.52 -0.53 -5.97
N TYR A 39 -4.40 -1.49 -6.87
CA TYR A 39 -5.43 -1.85 -7.84
C TYR A 39 -5.84 -3.30 -7.69
N ASN A 40 -7.14 -3.57 -7.77
CA ASN A 40 -7.68 -4.91 -7.93
C ASN A 40 -8.29 -5.00 -9.34
N ALA A 41 -7.82 -5.97 -10.13
CA ALA A 41 -8.25 -6.13 -11.52
C ALA A 41 -9.60 -6.82 -11.68
N GLU A 42 -10.07 -7.55 -10.66
CA GLU A 42 -11.34 -8.30 -10.71
C GLU A 42 -12.54 -7.37 -10.60
N ASN A 43 -12.42 -6.30 -9.82
CA ASN A 43 -13.48 -5.31 -9.57
C ASN A 43 -13.13 -3.90 -10.10
N GLU A 44 -11.97 -3.77 -10.72
CA GLU A 44 -11.40 -2.52 -11.25
C GLU A 44 -11.41 -1.37 -10.23
N MET A 45 -11.19 -1.69 -8.95
CA MET A 45 -11.10 -0.71 -7.87
C MET A 45 -9.66 -0.29 -7.60
N LEU A 46 -9.49 0.99 -7.29
CA LEU A 46 -8.22 1.63 -6.97
C LEU A 46 -8.30 2.29 -5.59
N ILE A 47 -7.30 2.05 -4.75
CA ILE A 47 -7.19 2.61 -3.41
C ILE A 47 -5.88 3.39 -3.28
N SER A 48 -5.94 4.60 -2.74
CA SER A 48 -4.79 5.42 -2.40
C SER A 48 -4.97 6.14 -1.05
N TYR A 49 -3.86 6.58 -0.45
CA TYR A 49 -3.88 7.52 0.67
C TYR A 49 -3.36 8.85 0.15
N GLN A 50 -4.17 9.90 0.19
CA GLN A 50 -3.84 11.18 -0.44
C GLN A 50 -4.52 12.35 0.27
N TYR A 51 -4.07 13.57 -0.04
CA TYR A 51 -4.74 14.77 0.40
C TYR A 51 -6.11 14.93 -0.30
N LEU A 52 -7.15 15.12 0.50
CA LEU A 52 -8.54 15.29 0.07
C LEU A 52 -8.95 16.74 0.26
N SER A 53 -8.92 17.52 -0.81
CA SER A 53 -9.13 18.97 -0.77
C SER A 53 -10.50 19.38 -0.21
N ASN A 54 -11.54 18.59 -0.48
CA ASN A 54 -12.90 18.86 0.00
C ASN A 54 -13.02 18.83 1.52
N TYR A 55 -12.10 18.14 2.20
CA TYR A 55 -12.10 17.95 3.65
C TYR A 55 -10.87 18.58 4.33
N ASN A 56 -9.95 19.13 3.55
CA ASN A 56 -8.68 19.68 4.01
C ASN A 56 -7.89 18.72 4.94
N THR A 57 -7.85 17.43 4.58
CA THR A 57 -7.14 16.39 5.34
C THR A 57 -6.59 15.33 4.41
N TYR A 58 -5.60 14.56 4.87
CA TYR A 58 -5.26 13.29 4.24
C TYR A 58 -6.28 12.21 4.61
N GLY A 59 -6.55 11.32 3.66
CA GLY A 59 -7.52 10.25 3.85
C GLY A 59 -7.36 9.13 2.83
N ILE A 60 -8.17 8.10 2.99
CA ILE A 60 -8.26 6.99 2.05
C ILE A 60 -9.20 7.42 0.92
N HIS A 61 -8.72 7.31 -0.32
CA HIS A 61 -9.48 7.56 -1.53
C HIS A 61 -9.68 6.25 -2.28
N VAL A 62 -10.94 5.91 -2.56
CA VAL A 62 -11.31 4.71 -3.32
C VAL A 62 -11.99 5.15 -4.61
N LYS A 63 -11.57 4.60 -5.74
CA LYS A 63 -12.20 4.81 -7.05
C LYS A 63 -12.59 3.47 -7.65
N ASN A 64 -13.83 3.32 -8.10
CA ASN A 64 -14.30 2.10 -8.75
C ASN A 64 -14.20 2.16 -10.29
N ALA A 65 -14.56 1.05 -10.95
CA ALA A 65 -14.61 0.90 -12.41
C ALA A 65 -15.39 2.03 -13.11
N SER A 66 -16.55 2.41 -12.54
CA SER A 66 -17.43 3.45 -13.08
C SER A 66 -16.89 4.87 -12.91
N GLY A 67 -15.78 5.02 -12.19
CA GLY A 67 -15.19 6.32 -11.88
C GLY A 67 -15.78 7.02 -10.65
N ALA A 68 -16.75 6.39 -9.97
CA ALA A 68 -17.25 6.89 -8.70
C ALA A 68 -16.15 6.82 -7.63
N THR A 69 -16.11 7.83 -6.77
CA THR A 69 -15.10 7.99 -5.73
C THR A 69 -15.75 7.98 -4.35
N PHE A 70 -15.07 7.34 -3.41
CA PHE A 70 -15.45 7.27 -2.01
C PHE A 70 -14.26 7.70 -1.16
N ASP A 71 -14.49 8.71 -0.33
CA ASP A 71 -13.47 9.30 0.53
C ASP A 71 -13.71 8.91 1.98
N PHE A 72 -12.63 8.59 2.69
CA PHE A 72 -12.66 8.28 4.12
C PHE A 72 -11.61 9.12 4.86
N ILE A 73 -12.08 9.87 5.85
CA ILE A 73 -11.29 10.82 6.65
C ILE A 73 -11.10 10.30 8.07
N ASN A 74 -10.40 11.07 8.93
CA ASN A 74 -10.10 10.67 10.31
C ASN A 74 -9.47 9.28 10.39
N VAL A 75 -8.45 9.05 9.54
CA VAL A 75 -7.84 7.73 9.39
C VAL A 75 -6.98 7.42 10.60
N ASP A 76 -7.34 6.36 11.31
CA ASP A 76 -6.52 5.74 12.34
C ASP A 76 -5.53 4.75 11.71
N VAL A 77 -4.31 4.72 12.25
CA VAL A 77 -3.21 3.89 11.73
C VAL A 77 -2.59 3.09 12.86
N SER A 78 -2.66 1.77 12.76
CA SER A 78 -2.05 0.83 13.72
C SER A 78 -0.93 0.04 13.04
N THR A 79 0.28 0.07 13.60
CA THR A 79 1.48 -0.58 13.04
C THR A 79 1.84 -1.88 13.78
N TYR A 80 2.37 -2.86 13.03
CA TYR A 80 2.67 -4.21 13.54
C TYR A 80 3.94 -4.80 12.89
N GLY A 81 5.00 -4.00 12.81
CA GLY A 81 6.22 -4.38 12.11
C GLY A 81 5.97 -4.44 10.61
N SER A 82 5.87 -5.63 10.03
CA SER A 82 5.76 -5.79 8.55
C SER A 82 4.43 -5.38 7.91
N PHE A 83 3.43 -5.01 8.71
CA PHE A 83 2.11 -4.59 8.23
C PHE A 83 1.52 -3.49 9.10
N ALA A 84 0.58 -2.74 8.53
CA ALA A 84 -0.19 -1.71 9.23
C ALA A 84 -1.66 -1.83 8.85
N ASP A 85 -2.56 -1.50 9.77
CA ASP A 85 -3.99 -1.38 9.50
C ASP A 85 -4.35 0.10 9.44
N LEU A 86 -5.14 0.47 8.42
CA LEU A 86 -5.68 1.81 8.24
C LEU A 86 -7.20 1.74 8.26
N PHE A 87 -7.85 2.57 9.07
CA PHE A 87 -9.31 2.66 9.15
C PHE A 87 -9.75 4.12 9.11
N GLY A 88 -10.54 4.49 8.10
CA GLY A 88 -11.15 5.81 7.97
C GLY A 88 -12.66 5.75 8.06
N MET A 89 -13.27 6.92 8.23
CA MET A 89 -14.71 7.11 8.34
C MET A 89 -15.23 7.88 7.13
N SER A 90 -16.35 7.42 6.55
CA SER A 90 -17.04 8.16 5.50
C SER A 90 -17.60 9.46 6.08
N PRO A 91 -17.30 10.63 5.48
CA PRO A 91 -17.87 11.90 5.91
C PRO A 91 -19.37 12.02 5.57
N GLU A 92 -19.89 11.18 4.68
CA GLU A 92 -21.30 11.21 4.25
C GLU A 92 -22.20 10.36 5.14
N THR A 93 -21.75 9.16 5.50
CA THR A 93 -22.59 8.17 6.19
C THR A 93 -22.10 7.84 7.61
N GLY A 94 -20.87 8.22 7.97
CA GLY A 94 -20.23 7.79 9.20
C GLY A 94 -19.80 6.30 9.20
N SER A 95 -19.95 5.58 8.08
CA SER A 95 -19.52 4.18 7.99
C SER A 95 -18.00 4.08 7.90
N ASN A 96 -17.43 3.03 8.50
CA ASN A 96 -15.99 2.80 8.47
C ASN A 96 -15.56 2.00 7.24
N PHE A 97 -14.36 2.30 6.76
CA PHE A 97 -13.65 1.53 5.74
C PHE A 97 -12.20 1.40 6.12
N GLY A 98 -11.60 0.24 5.88
CA GLY A 98 -10.20 0.04 6.17
C GLY A 98 -9.60 -1.16 5.48
N PHE A 99 -8.28 -1.27 5.59
CA PHE A 99 -7.51 -2.33 4.99
C PHE A 99 -6.24 -2.60 5.79
N ARG A 100 -5.73 -3.82 5.64
CA ARG A 100 -4.37 -4.16 6.05
C ARG A 100 -3.41 -3.89 4.92
N LEU A 101 -2.41 -3.07 5.18
CA LEU A 101 -1.32 -2.76 4.28
C LEU A 101 -0.15 -3.73 4.47
N TYR A 102 0.35 -4.22 3.35
CA TYR A 102 1.63 -4.90 3.22
C TYR A 102 2.47 -4.18 2.16
N LYS A 103 3.78 -4.45 2.13
CA LYS A 103 4.59 -3.97 1.01
C LYS A 103 4.08 -4.58 -0.30
N GLY A 104 3.67 -3.71 -1.23
CA GLY A 104 3.25 -4.07 -2.58
C GLY A 104 1.80 -4.54 -2.69
N LYS A 105 1.06 -4.66 -1.58
CA LYS A 105 -0.36 -5.01 -1.61
C LYS A 105 -1.11 -4.51 -0.39
N LEU A 106 -2.42 -4.35 -0.51
CA LEU A 106 -3.30 -4.17 0.64
C LEU A 106 -4.46 -5.17 0.57
N ILE A 107 -5.07 -5.44 1.72
CA ILE A 107 -6.13 -6.43 1.89
C ILE A 107 -7.32 -5.77 2.58
N VAL A 108 -8.45 -5.71 1.89
CA VAL A 108 -9.73 -5.22 2.42
C VAL A 108 -10.51 -6.41 2.98
N GLY A 109 -11.07 -6.26 4.19
CA GLY A 109 -11.87 -7.31 4.83
C GLY A 109 -11.04 -8.52 5.28
N ARG A 110 -9.82 -8.30 5.78
CA ARG A 110 -8.91 -9.40 6.13
C ARG A 110 -9.54 -10.38 7.13
N GLY A 111 -9.60 -11.65 6.76
CA GLY A 111 -10.19 -12.71 7.59
C GLY A 111 -11.71 -12.87 7.47
N GLU A 112 -12.38 -12.02 6.67
CA GLU A 112 -13.81 -12.13 6.39
C GLU A 112 -14.07 -12.91 5.09
N PRO A 113 -15.24 -13.57 4.95
CA PRO A 113 -15.71 -14.06 3.66
C PRO A 113 -15.80 -12.90 2.66
N GLY A 114 -15.10 -13.03 1.53
CA GLY A 114 -15.04 -11.96 0.52
C GLY A 114 -13.87 -10.99 0.70
N GLU A 115 -12.84 -11.35 1.46
CA GLU A 115 -11.54 -10.66 1.47
C GLU A 115 -11.05 -10.35 0.04
N GLN A 116 -10.57 -9.13 -0.18
CA GLN A 116 -10.03 -8.73 -1.47
C GLN A 116 -8.62 -8.16 -1.34
N THR A 117 -7.72 -8.63 -2.21
CA THR A 117 -6.35 -8.13 -2.30
C THR A 117 -6.22 -7.14 -3.45
N PHE A 118 -5.52 -6.05 -3.19
CA PHE A 118 -5.16 -5.03 -4.17
C PHE A 118 -3.65 -4.98 -4.25
N TYR A 119 -3.11 -4.83 -5.46
CA TYR A 119 -1.67 -4.83 -5.70
C TYR A 119 -1.19 -3.45 -6.10
N LEU A 120 0.01 -3.09 -5.67
CA LEU A 120 0.64 -1.83 -6.06
C LEU A 120 0.77 -1.78 -7.58
N LYS A 121 0.22 -0.71 -8.18
CA LYS A 121 0.23 -0.47 -9.63
C LYS A 121 1.50 0.23 -10.09
#